data_AF-A0A2V5UE89-F1
#
_entry.id   AF-A0A2V5UE89-F1
#
_cell.length_a   1.000
_cell.length_b   1.000
_cell.length_c   1.000
_cell.angle_alpha   90.00
_cell.angle_beta   90.00
_cell.angle_gamma   90.00
#
_symmetry.space_group_name_H-M   'P 1'
#
loop_
_entity.id
_entity.type
_entity.pdbx_description
1 polymer ?
#
loop_
_entity_poly.entity_id
_entity_poly.type
_entity_poly.pdbx_seq_one_letter_code
_entity_poly.pdbx_strand_id
1 'polypeptide(L)'
;MILNWADNPSELRVRDPLTVRDTGVPGRGLILPNVWHDIVWAITDTGMKVSVDGQVRYQNRKDYRGLNAWVGIGPVWSKVTVDYFSVSKQ
;
A
#
# COMPACT_ATOMS: atom_id res chain seq x y z
N MET A 1 5.34 -4.55 6.63
CA MET A 1 5.28 -3.09 6.36
C MET A 1 5.09 -2.93 4.87
N ILE A 2 3.92 -2.47 4.41
CA ILE A 2 3.47 -2.84 3.05
C ILE A 2 3.15 -1.67 2.11
N LEU A 3 3.14 -0.43 2.61
CA LEU A 3 3.22 0.76 1.76
C LEU A 3 4.19 1.73 2.44
N ASN A 4 5.26 2.12 1.74
CA ASN A 4 6.30 2.95 2.31
C ASN A 4 6.47 4.25 1.50
N TRP A 5 6.36 5.37 2.19
CA TRP A 5 6.56 6.73 1.68
C TRP A 5 7.76 7.44 2.33
N ALA A 6 8.49 6.75 3.22
CA ALA A 6 9.38 7.38 4.19
C ALA A 6 10.62 8.05 3.58
N ASP A 7 11.19 7.48 2.52
CA ASP A 7 12.49 7.95 2.02
C ASP A 7 12.37 8.93 0.85
N ASN A 8 11.32 8.80 0.03
CA ASN A 8 11.08 9.67 -1.11
C ASN A 8 9.57 9.93 -1.25
N PRO A 9 9.07 11.09 -0.81
CA PRO A 9 7.65 11.42 -0.89
C PRO A 9 7.08 11.39 -2.30
N SER A 10 7.91 11.49 -3.35
CA SER A 10 7.47 11.42 -4.75
C SER A 10 7.33 9.99 -5.26
N GLU A 11 7.92 8.99 -4.59
CA GLU A 11 7.89 7.58 -4.97
C GLU A 11 6.96 6.79 -4.06
N LEU A 12 6.04 6.03 -4.65
CA LEU A 12 5.30 5.01 -3.90
C LEU A 12 6.15 3.74 -3.87
N ARG A 13 6.45 3.21 -2.67
CA ARG A 13 7.05 1.87 -2.55
C ARG A 13 6.00 0.86 -2.12
N VAL A 14 5.75 -0.11 -2.99
CA VAL A 14 4.83 -1.22 -2.75
C VAL A 14 5.63 -2.49 -2.48
N ARG A 15 5.41 -3.11 -1.32
CA ARG A 15 6.01 -4.41 -1.01
C ARG A 15 5.08 -5.52 -1.47
N ASP A 16 5.57 -6.39 -2.34
CA ASP A 16 4.85 -7.60 -2.71
C ASP A 16 4.75 -8.54 -1.50
N PRO A 17 3.56 -8.92 -1.04
CA PRO A 17 3.40 -9.69 0.19
C PRO A 17 3.72 -11.17 0.03
N LEU A 18 3.80 -11.66 -1.22
CA LEU A 18 4.16 -13.04 -1.52
C LEU A 18 5.69 -13.20 -1.64
N THR A 19 6.38 -12.25 -2.29
CA THR A 19 7.83 -12.34 -2.53
C THR A 19 8.68 -11.43 -1.67
N VAL A 20 8.07 -10.54 -0.87
CA VAL A 20 8.76 -9.55 -0.02
C VAL A 20 9.64 -8.57 -0.81
N ARG A 21 9.42 -8.48 -2.13
CA ARG A 21 10.16 -7.57 -3.02
C ARG A 21 9.49 -6.22 -3.06
N ASP A 22 10.29 -5.18 -2.93
CA ASP A 22 9.83 -3.80 -3.04
C ASP A 22 9.84 -3.35 -4.51
N THR A 23 8.77 -2.67 -4.93
CA THR A 23 8.67 -2.00 -6.22
C THR A 23 8.49 -0.50 -5.97
N GLY A 24 9.41 0.31 -6.50
CA GLY A 24 9.27 1.76 -6.53
C GLY A 24 8.42 2.19 -7.73
N VAL A 25 7.50 3.12 -7.51
CA VAL A 25 6.63 3.71 -8.54
C VAL A 25 6.85 5.22 -8.55
N PRO A 26 7.70 5.74 -9.46
CA PRO A 26 8.02 7.15 -9.52
C PRO A 26 6.79 8.03 -9.77
N GLY A 27 6.73 9.19 -9.11
CA GLY A 27 5.66 10.18 -9.28
C GLY A 27 4.31 9.77 -8.69
N ARG A 28 4.23 8.66 -7.96
CA ARG A 28 3.00 8.14 -7.34
C ARG A 28 3.02 8.19 -5.81
N GLY A 29 4.08 8.71 -5.21
CA GLY A 29 4.23 8.79 -3.76
C GLY A 29 3.34 9.87 -3.13
N LEU A 30 3.24 11.07 -3.70
CA LEU A 30 2.80 12.22 -2.92
C LEU A 30 1.40 12.05 -2.27
N ILE A 31 1.34 12.19 -0.96
CA ILE A 31 0.11 12.38 -0.17
C ILE A 31 0.28 13.66 0.66
N LEU A 32 -0.81 14.38 0.94
CA LEU A 32 -0.73 15.67 1.61
C LEU A 32 -0.67 15.46 3.14
N PRO A 33 0.26 16.11 3.86
CA PRO A 33 0.27 16.05 5.31
C PRO A 33 -0.96 16.77 5.89
N ASN A 34 -1.42 16.32 7.06
CA ASN A 34 -2.56 16.90 7.79
C ASN A 34 -3.89 16.84 7.03
N VAL A 35 -4.06 15.87 6.14
CA VAL A 35 -5.29 15.56 5.42
C VAL A 35 -5.64 14.09 5.64
N TRP A 36 -6.93 13.79 5.75
CA TRP A 36 -7.40 12.40 5.79
C TRP A 36 -7.33 11.80 4.38
N HIS A 37 -6.77 10.61 4.29
CA HIS A 37 -6.59 9.89 3.04
C HIS A 37 -7.10 8.47 3.14
N ASP A 38 -7.85 8.04 2.13
CA ASP A 38 -8.34 6.66 2.03
C ASP A 38 -7.33 5.83 1.25
N ILE A 39 -6.76 4.81 1.89
CA ILE A 39 -5.79 3.90 1.26
C ILE A 39 -6.41 2.52 1.17
N VAL A 40 -6.57 2.03 -0.07
CA VAL A 40 -7.09 0.69 -0.34
C VAL A 40 -6.00 -0.14 -1.00
N TRP A 41 -5.69 -1.28 -0.38
CA TRP A 41 -4.81 -2.28 -0.96
C TRP A 41 -5.58 -3.58 -1.17
N ALA A 42 -6.03 -3.77 -2.41
CA ALA A 42 -6.80 -4.94 -2.81
C ALA A 42 -5.87 -6.01 -3.37
N ILE A 43 -5.99 -7.23 -2.88
CA ILE A 43 -5.27 -8.40 -3.41
C ILE A 43 -6.33 -9.43 -3.79
N THR A 44 -6.23 -9.93 -5.00
CA THR A 44 -7.03 -11.04 -5.54
C THR A 44 -6.09 -12.16 -5.95
N ASP A 45 -6.64 -13.33 -6.24
CA ASP A 45 -5.87 -14.47 -6.77
C ASP A 45 -5.03 -14.12 -8.01
N THR A 46 -5.40 -13.09 -8.77
CA THR A 46 -4.78 -12.76 -10.06
C THR A 46 -3.98 -11.45 -10.07
N GLY A 47 -3.93 -10.73 -8.95
CA GLY A 47 -3.13 -9.51 -8.87
C GLY A 47 -3.43 -8.65 -7.64
N MET A 48 -2.64 -7.60 -7.48
CA MET A 48 -2.85 -6.59 -6.44
C MET A 48 -3.00 -5.18 -7.02
N LYS A 49 -3.72 -4.33 -6.31
CA LYS A 49 -3.98 -2.92 -6.63
C LYS A 49 -3.86 -2.06 -5.38
N VAL A 50 -3.12 -0.96 -5.47
CA VAL A 50 -3.06 0.07 -4.43
C VAL A 50 -3.74 1.33 -4.95
N SER A 51 -4.70 1.85 -4.21
CA SER A 51 -5.40 3.10 -4.51
C SER A 51 -5.31 4.05 -3.32
N VAL A 52 -5.20 5.34 -3.61
CA VAL A 52 -5.23 6.42 -2.62
C VAL A 52 -6.28 7.42 -3.08
N ASP A 53 -7.24 7.73 -2.22
CA ASP A 53 -8.38 8.62 -2.51
C ASP A 53 -9.12 8.20 -3.81
N GLY A 54 -9.31 6.89 -3.98
CA GLY A 54 -9.93 6.30 -5.17
C GLY A 54 -9.03 6.22 -6.42
N GLN A 55 -7.88 6.91 -6.45
CA GLN A 55 -6.95 6.87 -7.57
C GLN A 55 -6.02 5.66 -7.48
N VAL A 56 -6.00 4.81 -8.52
CA VAL A 56 -5.04 3.71 -8.63
C VAL A 56 -3.63 4.26 -8.80
N ARG A 57 -2.73 3.88 -7.88
CA ARG A 57 -1.31 4.29 -7.89
C ARG A 57 -0.35 3.16 -8.22
N TYR A 58 -0.78 1.92 -8.04
CA TYR A 58 -0.05 0.73 -8.44
C TYR A 58 -1.02 -0.41 -8.76
N GLN A 59 -0.65 -1.22 -9.75
CA GLN A 59 -1.31 -2.50 -10.01
C GLN A 59 -0.34 -3.49 -10.64
N ASN A 60 -0.57 -4.78 -10.42
CA ASN A 60 0.14 -5.84 -11.14
C ASN A 60 -0.80 -7.00 -11.49
N ARG A 61 -0.29 -7.95 -12.27
CA ARG A 61 -0.90 -9.25 -12.51
C ARG A 61 0.06 -10.32 -12.05
N LYS A 62 -0.34 -11.09 -11.04
CA LYS A 62 0.47 -12.14 -10.41
C LYS A 62 -0.45 -13.13 -9.69
N ASP A 63 -0.03 -14.38 -9.61
CA ASP A 63 -0.74 -15.38 -8.83
C ASP A 63 -0.49 -15.14 -7.33
N TYR A 64 -1.56 -14.79 -6.60
CA TYR A 64 -1.55 -14.65 -5.14
C TYR A 64 -2.34 -15.77 -4.44
N ARG A 65 -2.71 -16.84 -5.15
CA ARG A 65 -3.38 -17.99 -4.52
C ARG A 65 -2.52 -18.56 -3.41
N GLY A 66 -3.14 -18.78 -2.25
CA GLY A 66 -2.46 -19.28 -1.06
C GLY A 66 -1.66 -18.23 -0.29
N LEU A 67 -1.75 -16.94 -0.62
CA LEU A 67 -1.16 -15.87 0.18
C LEU A 67 -1.70 -15.92 1.61
N ASN A 68 -0.78 -16.05 2.57
CA ASN A 68 -1.04 -15.93 4.00
C ASN A 68 -0.02 -14.96 4.59
N ALA A 69 -0.45 -13.74 4.92
CA ALA A 69 0.41 -12.69 5.40
C ALA A 69 -0.31 -11.80 6.42
N TRP A 70 0.48 -11.21 7.33
CA TRP A 70 0.01 -10.21 8.27
C TRP A 70 -0.09 -8.83 7.60
N VAL A 71 -1.11 -8.08 7.97
CA VAL A 71 -1.28 -6.68 7.55
C VAL A 71 -1.01 -5.77 8.75
N GLY A 72 -0.39 -4.62 8.52
CA GLY A 72 -0.14 -3.64 9.56
C GLY A 72 0.18 -2.26 9.00
N ILE A 73 -0.09 -1.24 9.82
CA ILE A 73 0.18 0.18 9.56
C ILE A 73 1.19 0.66 10.59
N GLY A 74 2.17 1.45 10.15
CA GLY A 74 3.12 2.08 11.05
C GLY A 74 3.92 3.18 10.36
N PRO A 75 4.32 4.24 11.08
CA PRO A 75 5.23 5.24 10.55
C PRO A 75 6.68 4.72 10.59
N VAL A 76 7.55 5.39 9.83
CA VAL A 76 9.01 5.21 9.96
C VAL A 76 9.61 6.35 10.78
N TRP A 77 9.51 7.59 10.27
CA TRP A 77 10.10 8.79 10.90
C TRP A 77 9.07 9.89 11.23
N SER A 78 7.78 9.57 11.20
CA SER A 78 6.69 10.54 11.36
C SER A 78 5.64 10.07 12.37
N LYS A 79 4.64 10.92 12.63
CA LYS A 79 3.41 10.51 13.33
C LYS A 79 2.33 10.27 12.30
N VAL A 80 1.58 9.20 12.45
CA VAL A 80 0.37 8.91 11.67
C VAL A 80 -0.79 8.73 12.62
N THR A 81 -1.95 9.30 12.26
CA THR A 81 -3.22 9.04 12.93
C THR A 81 -4.00 8.09 12.04
N VAL A 82 -4.54 7.02 12.61
CA VAL A 82 -5.39 6.05 11.91
C VAL A 82 -6.77 6.17 12.51
N ASP A 83 -7.75 6.57 11.69
CA ASP A 83 -9.16 6.58 12.09
C ASP A 83 -9.74 5.16 12.06
N TYR A 84 -9.64 4.50 10.90
CA TYR A 84 -10.15 3.15 10.69
C TYR A 84 -9.13 2.25 9.97
N PHE A 85 -9.06 0.99 10.38
CA PHE A 85 -8.29 -0.05 9.72
C PHE A 85 -9.06 -1.36 9.70
N SER A 86 -9.30 -1.88 8.49
CA SER A 86 -9.99 -3.16 8.29
C SER A 86 -9.29 -4.04 7.29
N VAL A 87 -9.32 -5.33 7.57
CA VAL A 87 -8.99 -6.38 6.62
C VAL A 87 -10.23 -7.23 6.46
N SER A 88 -10.72 -7.34 5.22
CA SER A 88 -11.85 -8.19 4.87
C SER A 88 -11.45 -9.09 3.71
N LYS A 89 -11.99 -10.31 3.71
CA LYS A 89 -12.02 -11.13 2.50
C LYS A 89 -13.24 -10.67 1.71
N GLN A 90 -13.02 -10.34 0.44
CA GLN A 90 -14.11 -10.20 -0.52
C GLN A 90 -14.63 -11.59 -0.90
#